data_AF-T0PCP0-F1
#
_entry.id   AF-T0PCP0-F1
#
_cell.length_a   1.000
_cell.length_b   1.000
_cell.length_c   1.000
_cell.angle_alpha   90.00
_cell.angle_beta   90.00
_cell.angle_gamma   90.00
#
_symmetry.space_group_name_H-M   'P 1'
#
loop_
_entity.id
_entity.type
_entity.pdbx_description
1 polymer ?
#
loop_
_entity_poly.entity_id
_entity_poly.type
_entity_poly.pdbx_seq_one_letter_code
_entity_poly.pdbx_strand_id
1 'polypeptide(L)'
;MRAVSRDRFKLLFISIALLAGLFVIGNLAFGKGKITGMYTSGTKVVKIDDIEIINRSKKYNTPYAHKVKENDKFYLKYFGFQGGEPKNGTFTMTSEQYEELVEGKEYWFDIQYDNPDDDSLGKVKKVYKEDVMKR
;
A
#
# COMPACT_ATOMS: atom_id res chain seq x y z
N MET A 1 60.84 -7.32 4.99
CA MET A 1 59.67 -6.41 4.84
C MET A 1 58.46 -7.00 4.08
N ARG A 2 58.49 -8.23 3.53
CA ARG A 2 57.34 -8.83 2.79
C ARG A 2 56.25 -9.48 3.66
N ALA A 3 56.55 -9.87 4.90
CA ALA A 3 55.58 -10.53 5.79
C ALA A 3 54.55 -9.52 6.36
N VAL A 4 55.02 -8.35 6.79
CA VAL A 4 54.20 -7.28 7.39
C VAL A 4 53.17 -6.73 6.40
N SER A 5 53.52 -6.56 5.12
CA SER A 5 52.57 -6.12 4.10
C SER A 5 51.50 -7.16 3.84
N ARG A 6 51.86 -8.45 3.76
CA ARG A 6 50.92 -9.56 3.51
C ARG A 6 49.90 -9.73 4.64
N ASP A 7 50.31 -9.54 5.89
CA ASP A 7 49.39 -9.62 7.03
C ASP A 7 48.50 -8.38 7.17
N ARG A 8 49.01 -7.19 6.80
CA ARG A 8 48.18 -5.97 6.67
C ARG A 8 47.11 -6.11 5.57
N PHE A 9 47.44 -6.73 4.44
CA PHE A 9 46.47 -7.03 3.39
C PHE A 9 45.41 -8.04 3.85
N LYS A 10 45.80 -9.11 4.57
CA LYS A 10 44.82 -10.05 5.15
C LYS A 10 43.88 -9.36 6.14
N LEU A 11 44.41 -8.53 7.03
CA LEU A 11 43.62 -7.74 7.97
C LEU A 11 42.64 -6.80 7.25
N LEU A 12 43.09 -6.12 6.19
CA LEU A 12 42.24 -5.26 5.38
C LEU A 12 41.08 -6.05 4.74
N PHE A 13 41.35 -7.24 4.18
CA PHE A 13 40.32 -8.11 3.61
C PHE A 13 39.31 -8.59 4.66
N ILE A 14 39.79 -8.95 5.86
CA ILE A 14 38.91 -9.36 6.97
C ILE A 14 38.02 -8.18 7.39
N SER A 15 38.58 -6.97 7.52
CA SER A 15 37.81 -5.77 7.87
C SER A 15 36.76 -5.42 6.82
N ILE A 16 37.08 -5.53 5.52
CA ILE A 16 36.12 -5.30 4.44
C ILE A 16 35.00 -6.35 4.47
N ALA A 17 35.34 -7.63 4.66
CA ALA A 17 34.36 -8.69 4.78
C ALA A 17 33.43 -8.49 5.99
N LEU A 18 33.98 -8.03 7.11
CA LEU A 18 33.22 -7.75 8.33
C LEU A 18 32.29 -6.54 8.16
N LEU A 19 32.76 -5.47 7.50
CA LEU A 19 31.93 -4.31 7.14
C LEU A 19 30.82 -4.67 6.16
N ALA A 20 31.11 -5.49 5.15
CA ALA A 20 30.09 -5.98 4.21
C ALA A 20 29.04 -6.84 4.93
N GLY A 21 29.47 -7.73 5.84
CA GLY A 21 28.56 -8.52 6.68
C GLY A 21 27.65 -7.66 7.55
N LEU A 22 28.22 -6.65 8.24
CA LEU A 22 27.45 -5.71 9.04
C LEU A 22 26.47 -4.88 8.19
N PHE A 23 26.84 -4.49 6.98
CA PHE A 23 25.97 -3.77 6.05
C PHE A 23 24.76 -4.62 5.62
N VAL A 24 24.98 -5.91 5.31
CA VAL A 24 23.89 -6.83 4.94
C VAL A 24 22.93 -7.06 6.10
N ILE A 25 23.46 -7.34 7.30
CA ILE A 25 22.65 -7.53 8.52
C ILE A 25 21.89 -6.24 8.85
N GLY A 26 22.53 -5.08 8.73
CA GLY A 26 21.89 -3.78 8.93
C GLY A 26 20.74 -3.55 7.96
N ASN A 27 20.92 -3.86 6.67
CA ASN A 27 19.83 -3.73 5.68
C ASN A 27 18.69 -4.73 5.92
N LEU A 28 18.98 -5.93 6.43
CA LEU A 28 17.94 -6.90 6.75
C LEU A 28 17.17 -6.54 8.03
N ALA A 29 17.86 -5.99 9.04
CA ALA A 29 17.26 -5.61 10.32
C ALA A 29 16.53 -4.26 10.28
N PHE A 30 17.04 -3.30 9.50
CA PHE A 30 16.49 -1.93 9.39
C PHE A 30 15.85 -1.64 8.03
N GLY A 31 15.80 -2.62 7.12
CA GLY A 31 15.08 -2.50 5.87
C GLY A 31 13.59 -2.28 6.12
N LYS A 32 12.98 -1.31 5.44
CA LYS A 32 11.54 -1.06 5.54
C LYS A 32 10.79 -2.32 5.12
N GLY A 33 9.90 -2.82 5.97
CA GLY A 33 9.03 -3.94 5.64
C GLY A 33 8.23 -3.61 4.38
N LYS A 34 8.41 -4.43 3.34
CA LYS A 34 7.72 -4.27 2.06
C LYS A 34 6.27 -4.72 2.22
N ILE A 35 5.33 -3.78 2.14
CA ILE A 35 3.90 -4.08 2.24
C ILE A 35 3.40 -4.42 0.83
N THR A 36 2.84 -5.61 0.63
CA THR A 36 2.38 -6.07 -0.69
C THR A 36 0.89 -5.83 -0.94
N GLY A 37 0.18 -5.31 0.07
CA GLY A 37 -1.25 -5.03 -0.01
C GLY A 37 -1.83 -4.50 1.29
N MET A 38 -3.12 -4.19 1.28
CA MET A 38 -3.86 -3.74 2.46
C MET A 38 -5.30 -4.28 2.46
N TYR A 39 -5.86 -4.44 3.65
CA TYR A 39 -7.31 -4.51 3.85
C TYR A 39 -7.80 -3.11 4.24
N THR A 40 -8.75 -2.58 3.49
CA THR A 40 -9.39 -1.30 3.86
C THR A 40 -10.29 -1.49 5.08
N SER A 41 -10.48 -0.43 5.86
CA SER A 41 -11.64 -0.32 6.75
C SER A 41 -12.92 -0.08 5.95
N GLY A 42 -14.07 -0.03 6.64
CA GLY A 42 -15.37 0.25 6.03
C GLY A 42 -15.31 1.52 5.19
N THR A 43 -15.39 1.34 3.87
CA THR A 43 -15.17 2.40 2.88
C THR A 43 -16.47 2.65 2.14
N LYS A 44 -16.98 3.88 2.25
CA LYS A 44 -18.22 4.26 1.58
C LYS A 44 -17.95 4.55 0.10
N VAL A 45 -18.64 3.87 -0.80
CA VAL A 45 -18.61 4.20 -2.23
C VAL A 45 -19.53 5.38 -2.45
N VAL A 46 -19.00 6.48 -2.99
CA VAL A 46 -19.72 7.74 -3.15
C VAL A 46 -19.65 8.22 -4.59
N LYS A 47 -20.69 8.93 -5.02
CA LYS A 47 -20.67 9.63 -6.31
C LYS A 47 -19.59 10.71 -6.30
N ILE A 48 -19.04 10.99 -7.47
CA ILE A 48 -17.97 11.99 -7.65
C ILE A 48 -18.49 13.41 -7.35
N ASP A 49 -19.76 13.68 -7.63
CA ASP A 49 -20.43 14.97 -7.48
C ASP A 49 -21.13 15.16 -6.11
N ASP A 50 -21.07 14.17 -5.22
CA ASP A 50 -21.64 14.27 -3.86
C ASP A 50 -20.70 14.99 -2.90
N ILE A 51 -20.61 16.31 -3.09
CA ILE A 51 -19.71 17.20 -2.34
C ILE A 51 -20.00 17.16 -0.84
N GLU A 52 -21.25 17.00 -0.44
CA GLU A 52 -21.64 16.97 0.97
C GLU A 52 -21.03 15.76 1.69
N ILE A 53 -21.21 14.56 1.13
CA ILE A 53 -20.65 13.34 1.72
C ILE A 53 -19.12 13.39 1.68
N ILE A 54 -18.52 13.86 0.58
CA ILE A 54 -17.05 13.99 0.46
C ILE A 54 -16.50 14.92 1.55
N ASN A 55 -17.12 16.08 1.76
CA ASN A 55 -16.69 17.04 2.78
C ASN A 55 -16.87 16.48 4.19
N ARG A 56 -17.98 15.76 4.44
CA ARG A 56 -18.20 15.08 5.70
C ARG A 56 -17.12 14.01 5.96
N SER A 57 -16.80 13.21 4.95
CA SER A 57 -15.77 12.18 5.07
C SER A 57 -14.39 12.74 5.37
N LYS A 58 -14.03 13.85 4.70
CA LYS A 58 -12.80 14.59 4.99
C LYS A 58 -12.76 15.17 6.40
N LYS A 59 -13.89 15.73 6.87
CA LYS A 59 -13.98 16.33 8.22
C LYS A 59 -13.80 15.30 9.33
N TYR A 60 -14.32 14.08 9.14
CA TYR A 60 -14.31 13.02 10.15
C TYR A 60 -13.25 11.94 9.89
N ASN A 61 -12.35 12.14 8.92
CA ASN A 61 -11.34 11.18 8.51
C ASN A 61 -11.91 9.78 8.22
N THR A 62 -13.11 9.71 7.65
CA THR A 62 -13.73 8.43 7.27
C THR A 62 -13.37 8.08 5.83
N PRO A 63 -12.90 6.84 5.55
CA PRO A 63 -12.56 6.45 4.20
C PRO A 63 -13.76 6.48 3.24
N TYR A 64 -13.49 6.86 2.01
CA TYR A 64 -14.46 6.81 0.92
C TYR A 64 -13.78 6.42 -0.38
N ALA A 65 -14.57 5.98 -1.36
CA ALA A 65 -14.06 5.64 -2.68
C ALA A 65 -15.02 6.05 -3.79
N HIS A 66 -14.47 6.28 -4.97
CA HIS A 66 -15.21 6.46 -6.21
C HIS A 66 -14.97 5.28 -7.12
N LYS A 67 -16.03 4.76 -7.74
CA LYS A 67 -15.89 3.87 -8.88
C LYS A 67 -15.80 4.72 -10.15
N VAL A 68 -14.80 4.45 -10.99
CA VAL A 68 -14.52 5.22 -12.19
C VAL A 68 -14.33 4.28 -13.38
N LYS A 69 -14.95 4.59 -14.52
CA LYS A 69 -14.72 3.91 -15.80
C LYS A 69 -14.00 4.87 -16.74
N GLU A 70 -12.79 4.52 -17.16
CA GLU A 70 -11.96 5.30 -18.09
C GLU A 70 -11.40 4.34 -19.15
N ASN A 71 -11.64 4.61 -20.44
CA ASN A 71 -11.09 3.83 -21.57
C ASN A 71 -11.31 2.30 -21.42
N ASP A 72 -12.55 1.89 -21.15
CA ASP A 72 -12.96 0.49 -20.90
C ASP A 72 -12.25 -0.24 -19.75
N LYS A 73 -11.56 0.51 -18.89
CA LYS A 73 -11.00 0.01 -17.65
C LYS A 73 -11.80 0.53 -16.46
N PHE A 74 -11.85 -0.29 -15.42
CA PHE A 74 -12.60 -0.01 -14.19
C PHE A 74 -11.64 0.23 -13.05
N TYR A 75 -11.85 1.30 -12.30
CA TYR A 75 -10.97 1.73 -11.22
C TYR A 75 -11.76 2.07 -9.97
N LEU A 76 -11.14 1.80 -8.82
CA LEU A 76 -11.51 2.29 -7.51
C LEU A 76 -10.55 3.40 -7.13
N LYS A 77 -11.02 4.65 -7.10
CA LYS A 77 -10.26 5.77 -6.52
C LYS A 77 -10.56 5.83 -5.03
N TYR A 78 -9.64 5.33 -4.22
CA TYR A 78 -9.73 5.23 -2.77
C TYR A 78 -9.15 6.46 -2.09
N PHE A 79 -9.82 6.93 -1.05
CA PHE A 79 -9.41 8.04 -0.19
C PHE A 79 -9.56 7.58 1.26
N GLY A 80 -8.44 7.35 1.93
CA GLY A 80 -8.35 6.90 3.30
C GLY A 80 -7.51 7.83 4.16
N PHE A 81 -7.34 7.45 5.42
CA PHE A 81 -6.52 8.18 6.38
C PHE A 81 -5.65 7.19 7.15
N GLN A 82 -4.34 7.41 7.17
CA GLN A 82 -3.38 6.58 7.90
C GLN A 82 -2.59 7.48 8.84
N GLY A 83 -2.67 7.22 10.16
CA GLY A 83 -2.03 8.10 11.16
C GLY A 83 -2.56 9.54 11.18
N GLY A 84 -3.77 9.78 10.65
CA GLY A 84 -4.36 11.11 10.50
C GLY A 84 -3.99 11.84 9.20
N GLU A 85 -3.07 11.29 8.41
CA GLU A 85 -2.72 11.85 7.10
C GLU A 85 -3.59 11.26 5.98
N PRO A 86 -4.05 12.08 5.02
CA PRO A 86 -4.83 11.60 3.90
C PRO A 86 -3.97 10.74 2.99
N LYS A 87 -4.53 9.59 2.58
CA LYS A 87 -3.88 8.63 1.70
C LYS A 87 -4.81 8.28 0.55
N ASN A 88 -4.32 8.40 -0.67
CA ASN A 88 -5.12 8.18 -1.86
C ASN A 88 -4.51 7.04 -2.68
N GLY A 89 -5.37 6.24 -3.31
CA GLY A 89 -4.95 5.16 -4.17
C GLY A 89 -5.89 5.00 -5.35
N THR A 90 -5.35 4.53 -6.49
CA THR A 90 -6.13 4.15 -7.66
C THR A 90 -5.89 2.68 -7.95
N PHE A 91 -6.94 1.88 -7.78
CA PHE A 91 -6.84 0.43 -7.86
C PHE A 91 -7.69 -0.10 -9.01
N THR A 92 -7.11 -0.95 -9.85
CA THR A 92 -7.83 -1.58 -10.96
C THR A 92 -8.85 -2.59 -10.43
N MET A 93 -10.01 -2.66 -11.06
CA MET A 93 -11.08 -3.61 -10.75
C MET A 93 -11.46 -4.41 -11.99
N THR A 94 -12.08 -5.56 -11.79
CA THR A 94 -12.83 -6.25 -12.85
C THR A 94 -14.17 -5.54 -13.10
N SER A 95 -14.79 -5.79 -14.25
CA SER A 95 -16.15 -5.32 -14.53
C SER A 95 -17.15 -5.81 -13.49
N GLU A 96 -17.07 -7.09 -13.11
CA GLU A 96 -17.95 -7.71 -12.11
C GLU A 96 -17.87 -7.00 -10.75
N GLN A 97 -16.65 -6.72 -10.28
CA GLN A 97 -16.44 -5.94 -9.05
C GLN A 97 -17.00 -4.53 -9.17
N TYR A 98 -16.80 -3.86 -10.31
CA TYR A 98 -17.31 -2.51 -10.55
C TYR A 98 -18.85 -2.45 -10.51
N GLU A 99 -19.52 -3.43 -11.10
CA GLU A 99 -20.98 -3.51 -11.12
C GLU A 99 -21.55 -3.93 -9.74
N GLU A 100 -20.81 -4.70 -8.95
CA GLU A 100 -21.19 -5.05 -7.58
C GLU A 100 -21.24 -3.83 -6.63
N LEU A 101 -20.44 -2.79 -6.92
CA LEU A 101 -20.39 -1.58 -6.11
C LEU A 101 -21.59 -0.68 -6.37
N VAL A 102 -22.40 -0.50 -5.33
CA VAL A 102 -23.54 0.41 -5.29
C VAL A 102 -23.14 1.67 -4.53
N GLU A 103 -23.35 2.82 -5.15
CA GLU A 103 -23.11 4.12 -4.53
C GLU A 103 -23.98 4.30 -3.28
N GLY A 104 -23.41 4.93 -2.24
CA GLY A 104 -24.01 5.10 -0.93
C GLY A 104 -23.79 3.92 0.03
N LYS A 105 -23.33 2.76 -0.46
CA LYS A 105 -23.06 1.58 0.38
C LYS A 105 -21.60 1.53 0.85
N GLU A 106 -21.39 0.81 1.93
CA GLU A 106 -20.08 0.56 2.54
C GLU A 106 -19.57 -0.82 2.17
N TYR A 107 -18.26 -0.92 1.89
CA TYR A 107 -17.58 -2.16 1.52
C TYR A 107 -16.18 -2.20 2.14
N TRP A 108 -15.60 -3.40 2.21
CA TRP A 108 -14.21 -3.64 2.56
C TRP A 108 -13.49 -4.24 1.37
N PHE A 109 -12.26 -3.78 1.11
CA PHE A 109 -11.48 -4.15 -0.06
C PHE A 109 -10.18 -4.82 0.36
N ASP A 110 -9.88 -5.95 -0.28
CA ASP A 110 -8.53 -6.53 -0.30
C ASP A 110 -7.78 -5.94 -1.49
N ILE A 111 -6.78 -5.11 -1.20
CA ILE A 111 -5.95 -4.43 -2.19
C ILE A 111 -4.60 -5.13 -2.28
N GLN A 112 -4.18 -5.44 -3.50
CA GLN A 112 -2.78 -5.80 -3.79
C GLN A 112 -2.11 -4.62 -4.48
N TYR A 113 -0.98 -4.16 -3.93
CA TYR A 113 -0.18 -3.12 -4.56
C TYR A 113 0.64 -3.68 -5.72
N ASP A 114 0.85 -2.85 -6.73
CA ASP A 114 1.70 -3.23 -7.88
C ASP A 114 3.18 -3.22 -7.49
N ASN A 115 3.57 -2.31 -6.60
CA ASN A 115 4.93 -2.19 -6.08
C ASN A 115 4.90 -2.11 -4.55
N PRO A 116 5.71 -2.90 -3.81
CA PRO A 116 5.72 -2.83 -2.35
C PRO A 116 6.25 -1.52 -1.76
N ASP A 117 6.91 -0.69 -2.57
CA ASP A 117 7.43 0.62 -2.18
C ASP A 117 6.48 1.79 -2.56
N ASP A 118 5.35 1.49 -3.25
CA ASP A 118 4.34 2.47 -3.68
C ASP A 118 2.92 1.91 -3.51
N ASP A 119 2.19 2.46 -2.54
CA ASP A 119 0.83 2.04 -2.19
C ASP A 119 -0.28 2.84 -2.89
N SER A 120 0.08 3.71 -3.83
CA SER A 120 -0.87 4.53 -4.58
C SER A 120 -1.53 3.77 -5.75
N LEU A 121 -0.93 2.66 -6.19
CA LEU A 121 -1.37 1.87 -7.34
C LEU A 121 -1.48 0.37 -7.01
N GLY A 122 -2.39 -0.30 -7.68
CA GLY A 122 -2.63 -1.73 -7.47
C GLY A 122 -3.93 -2.23 -8.09
N LYS A 123 -4.43 -3.33 -7.51
CA LYS A 123 -5.70 -3.95 -7.92
C LYS A 123 -6.52 -4.41 -6.72
N VAL A 124 -7.83 -4.38 -6.90
CA VAL A 124 -8.79 -4.97 -5.95
C VAL A 124 -8.82 -6.48 -6.17
N LYS A 125 -8.33 -7.24 -5.18
CA LYS A 125 -8.42 -8.71 -5.19
C LYS A 125 -9.84 -9.18 -4.90
N LYS A 126 -10.46 -8.61 -3.87
CA LYS A 126 -11.79 -9.00 -3.38
C LYS A 126 -12.52 -7.80 -2.81
N VAL A 127 -13.84 -7.85 -2.96
CA VAL A 127 -14.81 -6.92 -2.36
C VAL A 127 -15.60 -7.71 -1.31
N TYR A 128 -15.76 -7.14 -0.13
CA TYR A 128 -16.54 -7.71 0.97
C TYR A 128 -17.67 -6.76 1.36
N LYS A 129 -18.83 -7.34 1.69
CA LYS A 129 -20.03 -6.63 2.16
C LYS A 129 -20.11 -6.52 3.68
N GLU A 130 -19.19 -7.17 4.39
CA GLU A 130 -19.10 -7.21 5.84
C GLU A 130 -17.63 -7.12 6.27
N ASP A 131 -17.41 -6.67 7.50
CA ASP A 131 -16.08 -6.56 8.09
C ASP A 131 -15.46 -7.93 8.35
N VAL A 132 -14.51 -8.32 7.50
CA VAL A 132 -13.78 -9.59 7.62
C VAL A 132 -12.67 -9.55 8.66
N MET A 133 -12.31 -8.37 9.19
CA MET A 133 -11.24 -8.21 10.17
C MET A 133 -11.74 -8.35 11.63
N LYS A 134 -13.05 -8.46 11.84
CA LYS A 134 -13.68 -8.63 13.17
C LYS A 134 -13.99 -10.09 13.57
N ARG A 135 -13.46 -11.08 12.83
CA ARG A 135 -13.66 -12.50 13.16
C ARG A 135 -12.76 -12.99 14.28
#